data_AF-A0A971TQ45-F1
#
_entry.id   AF-A0A971TQ45-F1
#
_cell.length_a   1.000
_cell.length_b   1.000
_cell.length_c   1.000
_cell.angle_alpha   90.00
_cell.angle_beta   90.00
_cell.angle_gamma   90.00
#
_symmetry.space_group_name_H-M   'P 1'
#
loop_
_entity.id
_entity.type
_entity.pdbx_description
1 polymer ?
#
loop_
_entity_poly.entity_id
_entity_poly.type
_entity_poly.pdbx_seq_one_letter_code
_entity_poly.pdbx_strand_id
1 'polypeptide(L)'
;WHYHLRPHVYLDVVVQVSDDPQFADGVKTVFNNDIDHSARLGRGADLHYVETNEGKLIDTQGIRGRYVRLYSNGHAGGDLNHYIEVEVYGRPAR
;
A
#
# COMPACT_ATOMS: atom_id res chain seq x y z
N TRP A 1 -0.18 -5.75 17.68
CA TRP A 1 0.26 -7.18 17.67
C TRP A 1 0.87 -7.41 16.30
N HIS A 2 2.02 -8.07 16.16
CA HIS A 2 2.61 -8.41 14.84
C HIS A 2 2.77 -9.92 14.76
N TYR A 3 2.86 -10.47 13.54
CA TYR A 3 3.17 -11.89 13.37
C TYR A 3 4.59 -12.18 13.88
N HIS A 4 4.67 -12.60 15.13
CA HIS A 4 5.91 -12.77 15.89
C HIS A 4 6.73 -14.02 15.53
N LEU A 5 6.16 -14.97 14.79
CA LEU A 5 6.81 -16.27 14.56
C LEU A 5 7.91 -16.19 13.51
N ARG A 6 7.74 -15.39 12.45
CA ARG A 6 8.70 -15.25 11.34
C ARG A 6 8.60 -13.86 10.68
N PRO A 7 9.68 -13.35 10.07
CA PRO A 7 9.61 -12.18 9.21
C PRO A 7 8.73 -12.45 7.99
N HIS A 8 7.89 -11.48 7.62
CA HIS A 8 7.14 -11.48 6.37
C HIS A 8 7.65 -10.39 5.44
N VAL A 9 7.71 -10.70 4.15
CA VAL A 9 7.99 -9.74 3.09
C VAL A 9 6.81 -9.74 2.14
N TYR A 10 6.02 -8.67 2.16
CA TYR A 10 4.85 -8.52 1.32
C TYR A 10 5.25 -8.06 -0.08
N LEU A 11 4.61 -8.70 -1.05
CA LEU A 11 4.78 -8.47 -2.48
C LEU A 11 3.52 -7.79 -3.02
N ASP A 12 3.67 -7.07 -4.12
CA ASP A 12 2.55 -6.52 -4.90
C ASP A 12 1.55 -5.69 -4.08
N VAL A 13 2.10 -4.92 -3.15
CA VAL A 13 1.41 -3.90 -2.36
C VAL A 13 1.39 -2.59 -3.14
N VAL A 14 0.19 -2.09 -3.38
CA VAL A 14 -0.06 -0.82 -4.06
C VAL A 14 -0.95 0.04 -3.20
N VAL A 15 -0.53 1.28 -2.92
CA VAL A 15 -1.31 2.26 -2.17
C VAL A 15 -1.59 3.46 -3.06
N GLN A 16 -2.87 3.80 -3.17
CA GLN A 16 -3.34 4.85 -4.06
C GLN A 16 -4.30 5.79 -3.37
N VAL A 17 -4.32 7.03 -3.83
CA VAL A 17 -5.19 8.10 -3.36
C VAL A 17 -5.99 8.67 -4.52
N SER A 18 -7.29 8.90 -4.34
CA SER A 18 -8.15 9.56 -5.33
C SER A 18 -9.28 10.36 -4.68
N ASP A 19 -9.86 11.29 -5.44
CA ASP A 19 -11.14 11.93 -5.12
C ASP A 19 -12.34 11.14 -5.66
N ASP A 20 -12.10 10.17 -6.55
CA ASP A 20 -13.09 9.26 -7.10
C ASP A 20 -13.16 7.96 -6.28
N PRO A 21 -14.33 7.60 -5.69
CA PRO A 21 -14.49 6.36 -4.93
C PRO A 21 -14.26 5.10 -5.77
N GLN A 22 -14.40 5.18 -7.10
CA GLN A 22 -14.16 4.06 -8.01
C GLN A 22 -12.69 3.93 -8.42
N PHE A 23 -11.87 4.96 -8.15
CA PHE A 23 -10.48 5.05 -8.62
C PHE A 23 -10.37 4.82 -10.14
N ALA A 24 -11.32 5.32 -10.91
CA ALA A 24 -11.28 5.33 -12.37
C ALA A 24 -10.46 6.53 -12.86
N ASP A 25 -10.61 7.69 -12.21
CA ASP A 25 -9.95 8.94 -12.60
C ASP A 25 -9.08 9.53 -11.48
N GLY A 26 -8.07 10.31 -11.87
CA GLY A 26 -7.26 11.12 -10.95
C GLY A 26 -6.45 10.34 -9.91
N VAL A 27 -6.22 9.05 -10.14
CA VAL A 27 -5.54 8.15 -9.21
C VAL A 27 -4.06 8.52 -9.07
N LYS A 28 -3.62 8.69 -7.82
CA LYS A 28 -2.24 8.96 -7.46
C LYS A 28 -1.69 7.77 -6.69
N THR A 29 -0.68 7.12 -7.23
CA THR A 29 0.02 6.02 -6.55
C THR A 29 1.09 6.61 -5.63
N VAL A 30 1.01 6.28 -4.34
CA VAL A 30 1.96 6.77 -3.31
C VAL A 30 2.94 5.70 -2.85
N PHE A 31 2.65 4.43 -3.15
CA PHE A 31 3.55 3.31 -2.96
C PHE A 31 3.17 2.19 -3.93
N ASN A 32 4.14 1.54 -4.56
CA ASN A 32 3.93 0.41 -5.43
C ASN A 32 5.20 -0.45 -5.54
N ASN A 33 5.15 -1.64 -4.93
CA ASN A 33 6.20 -2.66 -5.02
C ASN A 33 5.82 -3.87 -5.91
N ASP A 34 4.78 -3.72 -6.75
CA ASP A 34 4.39 -4.66 -7.81
C ASP A 34 5.34 -4.51 -9.02
N ILE A 35 6.51 -5.15 -8.94
CA ILE A 35 7.60 -4.98 -9.90
C ILE A 35 7.30 -5.66 -11.25
N ASP A 36 6.54 -6.76 -11.24
CA ASP A 36 6.20 -7.56 -12.41
C ASP A 36 4.83 -7.18 -13.01
N HIS A 37 4.13 -6.22 -12.41
CA HIS A 37 2.85 -5.69 -12.84
C HIS A 37 1.69 -6.71 -12.73
N SER A 38 1.79 -7.66 -11.79
CA SER A 38 0.79 -8.69 -11.55
C SER A 38 -0.56 -8.11 -11.10
N ALA A 39 -0.56 -6.97 -10.38
CA ALA A 39 -1.76 -6.30 -9.89
C ALA A 39 -2.53 -5.56 -10.98
N ARG A 40 -1.89 -5.30 -12.13
CA ARG A 40 -2.45 -4.50 -13.25
C ARG A 40 -2.82 -3.06 -12.87
N LEU A 41 -2.17 -2.51 -11.85
CA LEU A 41 -2.35 -1.14 -11.34
C LEU A 41 -1.18 -0.21 -11.70
N GLY A 42 -0.40 -0.57 -12.70
CA GLY A 42 0.87 0.07 -13.07
C GLY A 42 2.07 -0.64 -12.45
N ARG A 43 3.19 -0.63 -13.16
CA ARG A 43 4.44 -1.25 -12.71
C ARG A 43 5.09 -0.43 -11.60
N GLY A 44 5.34 -1.07 -10.45
CA GLY A 44 6.00 -0.50 -9.30
C GLY A 44 7.52 -0.43 -9.43
N ALA A 45 8.12 0.44 -8.61
CA ALA A 45 9.56 0.58 -8.48
C ALA A 45 10.01 0.60 -7.01
N ASP A 46 9.08 0.59 -6.06
CA ASP A 46 9.41 0.54 -4.65
C ASP A 46 9.92 -0.85 -4.26
N LEU A 47 10.79 -0.88 -3.24
CA LEU A 47 11.25 -2.13 -2.66
C LEU A 47 10.10 -2.85 -1.96
N HIS A 48 10.18 -4.19 -1.95
CA HIS A 48 9.24 -5.03 -1.22
C HIS A 48 9.11 -4.62 0.24
N TYR A 49 7.90 -4.81 0.80
CA TYR A 49 7.61 -4.39 2.16
C TYR A 49 8.04 -5.48 3.14
N VAL A 50 9.15 -5.24 3.83
CA VAL A 50 9.58 -6.05 4.97
C VAL A 50 8.82 -5.63 6.22
N GLU A 51 7.99 -6.52 6.76
CA GLU A 51 7.20 -6.27 7.97
C GLU A 51 8.13 -6.19 9.20
N THR A 52 7.91 -5.16 10.03
CA THR A 52 8.59 -4.94 11.31
C THR A 52 7.58 -4.46 12.34
N ASN A 53 7.98 -4.33 13.61
CA ASN A 53 7.11 -3.74 14.63
C ASN A 53 6.75 -2.26 14.39
N GLU A 54 7.39 -1.59 13.44
CA GLU A 54 7.10 -0.20 13.05
C GLU A 54 6.15 -0.11 11.85
N GLY A 55 5.85 -1.24 11.20
CA GLY A 55 5.06 -1.29 9.98
C GLY A 55 5.76 -0.66 8.77
N LYS A 56 4.97 -0.12 7.83
CA LYS A 56 5.44 0.65 6.66
C LYS A 56 4.96 2.09 6.73
N LEU A 57 5.89 3.02 6.96
CA LEU A 57 5.62 4.44 6.74
C LEU A 57 5.70 4.76 5.24
N ILE A 58 4.65 5.41 4.72
CA ILE A 58 4.58 5.89 3.33
C ILE A 58 4.42 7.41 3.37
N ASP A 59 5.43 8.13 2.89
CA ASP A 59 5.33 9.58 2.72
C ASP A 59 4.51 9.91 1.48
N THR A 60 3.31 10.43 1.69
CA THR A 60 2.39 10.83 0.61
C THR A 60 2.67 12.24 0.07
N GLN A 61 3.68 12.93 0.62
CA GLN A 61 4.09 14.28 0.21
C GLN A 61 2.95 15.30 0.20
N GLY A 62 1.95 15.11 1.07
CA GLY A 62 0.81 16.03 1.20
C GLY A 62 -0.19 15.96 0.04
N ILE A 63 -0.26 14.84 -0.68
CA ILE A 63 -1.25 14.62 -1.74
C ILE A 63 -2.68 14.83 -1.21
N ARG A 64 -3.45 15.65 -1.93
CA ARG A 64 -4.89 15.80 -1.72
C ARG A 64 -5.65 14.64 -2.36
N GLY A 65 -6.58 14.08 -1.59
CA GLY A 65 -7.61 13.14 -2.03
C GLY A 65 -8.61 12.83 -0.93
N ARG A 66 -9.67 12.11 -1.27
CA ARG A 66 -10.76 11.72 -0.36
C ARG A 66 -10.73 10.24 0.02
N TYR A 67 -10.26 9.38 -0.88
CA TYR A 67 -10.25 7.94 -0.74
C TYR A 67 -8.82 7.43 -0.81
N VAL A 68 -8.50 6.45 0.03
CA VAL A 68 -7.25 5.68 -0.01
C VAL A 68 -7.61 4.24 -0.32
N ARG A 69 -6.93 3.64 -1.31
CA ARG A 69 -7.04 2.23 -1.67
C ARG A 69 -5.72 1.53 -1.37
N LEU A 70 -5.81 0.40 -0.68
CA LEU A 70 -4.71 -0.53 -0.50
C LEU A 70 -5.05 -1.79 -1.30
N TYR A 71 -4.14 -2.18 -2.18
CA TYR A 71 -4.14 -3.46 -2.86
C TYR A 71 -2.93 -4.27 -2.39
N SER A 72 -3.08 -5.58 -2.25
CA SER A 72 -2.02 -6.50 -1.86
C SER A 72 -2.28 -7.88 -2.47
N ASN A 73 -1.22 -8.57 -2.85
CA ASN A 73 -1.30 -9.88 -3.51
C ASN A 73 -0.25 -10.86 -2.94
N GLY A 74 -0.28 -11.06 -1.63
CA GLY A 74 0.46 -12.08 -0.92
C GLY A 74 1.82 -11.61 -0.37
N HIS A 75 2.61 -12.59 0.03
CA HIS A 75 3.94 -12.39 0.58
C HIS A 75 4.89 -13.49 0.10
N ALA A 76 6.20 -13.34 0.35
CA ALA A 76 7.23 -14.26 -0.14
C ALA A 76 7.10 -15.74 0.34
N GLY A 77 6.13 -16.06 1.19
CA GLY A 77 5.88 -17.41 1.72
C GLY A 77 4.45 -17.92 1.49
N GLY A 78 3.63 -17.21 0.72
CA GLY A 78 2.26 -17.61 0.40
C GLY A 78 1.35 -16.46 -0.02
N ASP A 79 0.11 -16.79 -0.36
CA ASP A 79 -0.79 -15.88 -1.08
C ASP A 79 -1.67 -15.01 -0.16
N LEU A 80 -1.46 -15.09 1.16
CA LEU A 80 -2.28 -14.39 2.14
C LEU A 80 -1.76 -12.96 2.41
N ASN A 81 -2.69 -12.06 2.65
CA ASN A 81 -2.41 -10.70 3.10
C ASN A 81 -2.78 -10.57 4.58
N HIS A 82 -1.95 -9.90 5.38
CA HIS A 82 -2.28 -9.64 6.78
C HIS A 82 -2.16 -8.14 7.08
N TYR A 83 -3.29 -7.53 7.39
CA TYR A 83 -3.37 -6.19 7.96
C TYR A 83 -3.88 -6.31 9.38
N ILE A 84 -3.15 -5.69 10.31
CA ILE A 84 -3.58 -5.58 11.69
C ILE A 84 -4.10 -4.17 11.95
N GLU A 85 -3.48 -3.18 11.31
CA GLU A 85 -3.83 -1.78 11.43
C GLU A 85 -3.45 -1.02 10.15
N VAL A 86 -4.23 0.03 9.85
CA VAL A 86 -3.93 1.02 8.82
C VAL A 86 -4.31 2.38 9.39
N GLU A 87 -3.37 3.31 9.41
CA GLU A 87 -3.61 4.68 9.85
C GLU A 87 -3.38 5.65 8.70
N VAL A 88 -4.33 6.55 8.48
CA VAL A 88 -4.25 7.58 7.45
C VAL A 88 -4.26 8.94 8.13
N TYR A 89 -3.15 9.65 8.00
CA TYR A 89 -2.97 10.98 8.58
C TYR A 89 -3.15 12.06 7.52
N GLY A 90 -3.93 13.08 7.85
CA GLY A 90 -4.18 14.19 6.95
C GLY A 90 -4.72 15.40 7.68
N ARG A 91 -4.77 16.53 6.98
CA ARG A 91 -5.47 17.74 7.41
C ARG A 91 -6.66 17.98 6.47
N PRO A 92 -7.73 18.66 6.92
CA PRO A 92 -8.81 19.04 6.03
C PRO A 92 -8.26 19.78 4.80
N ALA A 93 -8.72 19.37 3.62
CA ALA A 93 -8.41 20.08 2.38
C ALA A 93 -9.05 21.48 2.43
N ARG A 94 -8.23 22.52 2.27
CA ARG A 94 -8.72 23.89 2.14
C ARG A 94 -9.30 24.13 0.75
#